data_AF-A0A3M9ZAB2-F1
#
_entry.id   AF-A0A3M9ZAB2-F1
#
_cell.length_a   1.000
_cell.length_b   1.000
_cell.length_c   1.000
_cell.angle_alpha   90.00
_cell.angle_beta   90.00
_cell.angle_gamma   90.00
#
_symmetry.space_group_name_H-M   'P 1'
#
loop_
_entity.id
_entity.type
_entity.pdbx_description
1 polymer ?
#
loop_
_entity_poly.entity_id
_entity_poly.type
_entity_poly.pdbx_seq_one_letter_code
_entity_poly.pdbx_strand_id
1 'polypeptide(L)'
;MNELTAALIKGITSFVATNLDDIVILTIFFSQINANFRVRHILVGQYLGFLVIILASLPGFLGGLVLSEAWIGLLGLVPIGIGLYQLFNSDDDDTIQTVTCELSAKPRQTLFASLLVPQTYHVAAVTIANGGDNIGIYVPLFASTSLTGLLIILSVFLVMVALWCAVAYYFSRHPAIMPILTRYGNVIVPHVLIGLGLFILIENGSYSLLPGL
;
A
#
# COMPACT_ATOMS: atom_id res chain seq x y z
N MET A 1 -25.25 -1.52 5.32
CA MET A 1 -24.12 -1.84 6.22
C MET A 1 -23.86 -0.62 7.09
N ASN A 2 -23.47 -0.79 8.35
CA ASN A 2 -23.08 0.35 9.17
C ASN A 2 -21.77 0.94 8.65
N GLU A 3 -21.63 2.26 8.68
CA GLU A 3 -20.47 3.01 8.17
C GLU A 3 -19.14 2.45 8.72
N LEU A 4 -19.12 2.09 10.01
CA LEU A 4 -17.97 1.47 10.66
C LEU A 4 -17.56 0.15 10.00
N THR A 5 -18.52 -0.74 9.73
CA THR A 5 -18.24 -2.03 9.09
C THR A 5 -17.74 -1.84 7.67
N ALA A 6 -18.32 -0.90 6.92
CA ALA A 6 -17.88 -0.58 5.57
C ALA A 6 -16.44 0.00 5.56
N ALA A 7 -16.14 0.94 6.46
CA ALA A 7 -14.80 1.52 6.59
C ALA A 7 -13.74 0.48 7.01
N LEU A 8 -14.08 -0.43 7.93
CA LEU A 8 -13.19 -1.54 8.31
C LEU A 8 -12.90 -2.46 7.12
N ILE A 9 -13.94 -2.89 6.39
CA ILE A 9 -13.77 -3.77 5.23
C ILE A 9 -12.96 -3.07 4.15
N LYS A 10 -13.28 -1.80 3.82
CA LYS A 10 -12.54 -1.00 2.85
C LYS A 10 -11.06 -0.89 3.25
N GLY A 11 -10.79 -0.47 4.49
CA GLY A 11 -9.42 -0.28 4.99
C GLY A 11 -8.62 -1.57 5.06
N ILE A 12 -9.19 -2.67 5.57
CA ILE A 12 -8.47 -3.95 5.62
C ILE A 12 -8.20 -4.46 4.20
N THR A 13 -9.23 -4.47 3.35
CA THR A 13 -9.12 -4.99 1.98
C THR A 13 -8.11 -4.19 1.16
N SER A 14 -8.17 -2.85 1.23
CA SER A 14 -7.23 -2.00 0.51
C SER A 14 -5.81 -2.18 1.03
N PHE A 15 -5.61 -2.19 2.35
CA PHE A 15 -4.27 -2.36 2.91
C PHE A 15 -3.67 -3.73 2.54
N VAL A 16 -4.44 -4.80 2.67
CA VAL A 16 -3.97 -6.15 2.31
C VAL A 16 -3.62 -6.22 0.83
N ALA A 17 -4.47 -5.66 -0.04
CA ALA A 17 -4.27 -5.71 -1.48
C ALA A 17 -3.00 -4.98 -1.92
N THR A 18 -2.72 -3.82 -1.33
CA THR A 18 -1.62 -2.96 -1.80
C THR A 18 -0.30 -3.20 -1.07
N ASN A 19 -0.29 -3.89 0.07
CA ASN A 19 0.94 -4.16 0.83
C ASN A 19 1.40 -5.62 0.73
N LEU A 20 0.78 -6.44 -0.13
CA LEU A 20 1.11 -7.85 -0.18
C LEU A 20 2.53 -8.11 -0.72
N ASP A 21 2.96 -7.29 -1.65
CA ASP A 21 4.31 -7.21 -2.21
C ASP A 21 5.33 -6.68 -1.18
N ASP A 22 4.94 -5.69 -0.36
CA ASP A 22 5.73 -5.13 0.74
C ASP A 22 6.19 -6.21 1.74
N ILE A 23 5.43 -7.31 1.91
CA ILE A 23 5.81 -8.42 2.80
C ILE A 23 7.18 -8.99 2.39
N VAL A 24 7.49 -9.08 1.10
CA VAL A 24 8.75 -9.64 0.62
C VAL A 24 9.92 -8.77 1.06
N ILE A 25 9.83 -7.47 0.79
CA ILE A 25 10.86 -6.48 1.15
C ILE A 25 11.04 -6.44 2.68
N LEU A 26 9.93 -6.42 3.42
CA LEU A 26 9.95 -6.37 4.87
C LEU A 26 10.55 -7.64 5.48
N THR A 27 10.27 -8.81 4.87
CA THR A 27 10.87 -10.10 5.26
C THR A 27 12.38 -10.09 5.05
N ILE A 28 12.85 -9.50 3.95
CA ILE A 28 14.28 -9.30 3.68
C ILE A 28 14.92 -8.37 4.71
N PHE A 29 14.25 -7.27 5.10
CA PHE A 29 14.78 -6.42 6.18
C PHE A 29 14.89 -7.18 7.50
N PHE A 30 13.89 -7.98 7.87
CA PHE A 30 13.94 -8.76 9.11
C PHE A 30 15.00 -9.87 9.08
N SER A 31 15.39 -10.40 7.91
CA SER A 31 16.48 -11.38 7.80
C SER A 31 17.88 -10.76 7.95
N GLN A 32 18.02 -9.45 7.71
CA GLN A 32 19.28 -8.71 7.81
C GLN A 32 19.61 -8.19 9.22
N ILE A 33 18.80 -8.53 10.23
CA ILE A 33 19.00 -8.06 11.60
C ILE A 33 20.38 -8.48 12.12
N ASN A 34 21.12 -7.50 12.64
CA ASN A 34 22.45 -7.68 13.22
C ASN A 34 22.68 -6.69 14.38
N ALA A 35 23.90 -6.62 14.93
CA ALA A 35 24.22 -5.75 16.06
C ALA A 35 23.89 -4.26 15.82
N ASN A 36 24.05 -3.79 14.57
CA ASN A 36 23.82 -2.41 14.13
C ASN A 36 22.42 -2.19 13.51
N PHE A 37 21.76 -3.24 13.04
CA PHE A 37 20.44 -3.18 12.42
C PHE A 37 19.42 -4.02 13.21
N ARG A 38 18.60 -3.35 14.03
CA ARG A 38 17.64 -3.99 14.94
C ARG A 38 16.21 -3.84 14.45
N VAL A 39 15.32 -4.71 14.96
CA VAL A 39 13.86 -4.67 14.78
C VAL A 39 13.27 -3.25 14.91
N ARG A 40 13.76 -2.45 15.87
CA ARG A 40 13.28 -1.08 16.10
C ARG A 40 13.50 -0.16 14.90
N HIS A 41 14.61 -0.31 14.17
CA HIS A 41 14.87 0.53 13.00
C HIS A 41 13.90 0.21 11.86
N ILE A 42 13.53 -1.08 11.72
CA ILE A 42 12.57 -1.55 10.73
C ILE A 42 11.16 -1.05 11.09
N LEU A 43 10.72 -1.23 12.33
CA LEU A 43 9.41 -0.76 12.79
C LEU A 43 9.27 0.76 12.62
N VAL A 44 10.23 1.54 13.12
CA VAL A 44 10.17 3.02 13.01
C VAL A 44 10.26 3.44 11.54
N GLY A 45 11.10 2.79 10.74
CA GLY A 45 11.23 3.08 9.31
C GLY A 45 9.93 2.82 8.55
N GLN A 46 9.28 1.68 8.80
CA GLN A 46 8.01 1.33 8.18
C GLN A 46 6.92 2.32 8.57
N TYR A 47 6.80 2.68 9.86
CA TYR A 47 5.82 3.68 10.28
C TYR A 47 6.08 5.06 9.65
N LEU A 48 7.35 5.48 9.56
CA LEU A 48 7.70 6.76 8.93
C LEU A 48 7.38 6.75 7.43
N GLY A 49 7.81 5.72 6.71
CA GLY A 49 7.55 5.60 5.27
C GLY A 49 6.05 5.50 4.97
N PHE A 50 5.33 4.69 5.72
CA PHE A 50 3.89 4.53 5.55
C PHE A 50 3.10 5.78 5.94
N LEU A 51 3.56 6.53 6.95
CA LEU A 51 2.98 7.83 7.26
C LEU A 51 3.14 8.82 6.11
N VAL A 52 4.29 8.83 5.43
CA VAL A 52 4.50 9.66 4.23
C VAL A 52 3.53 9.25 3.11
N ILE A 53 3.33 7.96 2.87
CA ILE A 53 2.35 7.45 1.89
C ILE A 53 0.94 7.93 2.25
N ILE A 54 0.50 7.74 3.50
CA ILE A 54 -0.80 8.22 3.99
C ILE A 54 -0.93 9.72 3.72
N LEU A 55 0.06 10.53 4.12
CA LEU A 55 0.05 11.97 3.94
C LEU A 55 -0.02 12.38 2.46
N ALA A 56 0.68 11.66 1.59
CA ALA A 56 0.64 11.86 0.15
C ALA A 56 -0.73 11.49 -0.46
N SER A 57 -1.48 10.59 0.18
CA SER A 57 -2.83 10.19 -0.24
C SER A 57 -3.95 11.09 0.32
N LEU A 58 -3.74 11.80 1.42
CA LEU A 58 -4.73 12.70 2.04
C LEU A 58 -5.31 13.78 1.11
N PRO A 59 -4.58 14.33 0.12
CA PRO A 59 -5.18 15.20 -0.89
C PRO A 59 -6.38 14.58 -1.61
N GLY A 60 -6.47 13.24 -1.70
CA GLY A 60 -7.65 12.54 -2.21
C GLY A 60 -8.91 12.85 -1.40
N PHE A 61 -8.83 12.83 -0.07
CA PHE A 61 -9.94 13.21 0.81
C PHE A 61 -10.36 14.67 0.59
N LEU A 62 -9.39 15.58 0.50
CA LEU A 62 -9.68 17.00 0.22
C LEU A 62 -10.34 17.18 -1.15
N GLY A 63 -9.90 16.44 -2.16
CA GLY A 63 -10.55 16.38 -3.47
C GLY A 63 -11.98 15.88 -3.38
N GLY A 64 -12.25 14.87 -2.55
CA GLY A 64 -13.60 14.37 -2.29
C GLY A 64 -14.55 15.37 -1.64
N LEU A 65 -14.03 16.37 -0.91
CA LEU A 65 -14.85 17.45 -0.34
C LEU A 65 -15.25 18.52 -1.37
N VAL A 66 -14.54 18.61 -2.49
CA VAL A 66 -14.72 19.65 -3.52
C VAL A 66 -15.42 19.10 -4.77
N LEU A 67 -15.14 17.85 -5.13
CA LEU A 67 -15.68 17.17 -6.30
C LEU A 67 -17.09 16.63 -6.00
N SER A 68 -17.95 16.57 -7.02
CA SER A 68 -19.24 15.89 -6.85
C SER A 68 -19.04 14.36 -6.81
N GLU A 69 -19.95 13.66 -6.14
CA GLU A 69 -19.91 12.20 -5.96
C GLU A 69 -19.61 11.46 -7.27
N ALA A 70 -20.24 11.88 -8.36
CA ALA A 70 -20.06 11.22 -9.64
C ALA A 70 -18.64 11.36 -10.25
N TRP A 71 -17.90 12.43 -9.95
CA TRP A 71 -16.47 12.54 -10.32
C TRP A 71 -15.58 11.72 -9.40
N ILE A 72 -15.96 11.57 -8.13
CA ILE A 72 -15.23 10.76 -7.15
C ILE A 72 -15.26 9.28 -7.56
N GLY A 73 -16.42 8.77 -7.98
CA GLY A 73 -16.50 7.38 -8.39
C GLY A 73 -15.67 7.07 -9.66
N LEU A 74 -15.40 8.05 -10.55
CA LEU A 74 -14.46 7.85 -11.66
C LEU A 74 -13.03 7.54 -11.19
N LEU A 75 -12.64 7.97 -9.99
CA LEU A 75 -11.35 7.59 -9.41
C LEU A 75 -11.28 6.08 -9.13
N GLY A 76 -12.42 5.40 -9.01
CA GLY A 76 -12.52 3.94 -8.94
C GLY A 76 -11.99 3.22 -10.20
N LEU A 77 -11.86 3.93 -11.33
CA LEU A 77 -11.17 3.42 -12.52
C LEU A 77 -9.67 3.22 -12.29
N VAL A 78 -9.05 3.95 -11.35
CA VAL A 78 -7.62 3.79 -11.06
C VAL A 78 -7.32 2.40 -10.45
N PRO A 79 -8.00 1.95 -9.37
CA PRO A 79 -7.87 0.57 -8.90
C PRO A 79 -8.20 -0.49 -9.94
N ILE A 80 -9.21 -0.26 -10.80
CA ILE A 80 -9.54 -1.19 -11.88
C ILE A 80 -8.41 -1.27 -12.90
N GLY A 81 -7.87 -0.13 -13.32
CA GLY A 81 -6.76 -0.07 -14.27
C GLY A 81 -5.52 -0.77 -13.74
N ILE A 82 -5.16 -0.53 -12.48
CA ILE A 82 -4.04 -1.20 -11.81
C ILE A 82 -4.27 -2.72 -11.73
N GLY A 83 -5.46 -3.15 -11.31
CA GLY A 83 -5.80 -4.57 -11.23
C GLY A 83 -5.78 -5.26 -12.59
N LEU A 84 -6.35 -4.64 -13.63
CA LEU A 84 -6.28 -5.18 -15.00
C LEU A 84 -4.85 -5.23 -15.52
N TYR A 85 -4.05 -4.18 -15.29
CA TYR A 85 -2.64 -4.15 -15.66
C TYR A 85 -1.89 -5.31 -15.03
N GLN A 86 -2.06 -5.55 -13.73
CA GLN A 86 -1.43 -6.67 -13.05
C GLN A 86 -1.89 -8.02 -13.62
N LEU A 87 -3.17 -8.18 -13.98
CA LEU A 87 -3.69 -9.44 -14.54
C LEU A 87 -3.10 -9.76 -15.91
N PHE A 88 -2.93 -8.77 -16.78
CA PHE A 88 -2.38 -8.96 -18.13
C PHE A 88 -0.85 -9.04 -18.15
N ASN A 89 -0.18 -8.41 -17.19
CA ASN A 89 1.28 -8.39 -17.10
C ASN A 89 1.84 -9.50 -16.17
N SER A 90 0.98 -10.41 -15.71
CA SER A 90 1.36 -11.54 -14.83
C SER A 90 2.07 -12.69 -15.55
N ASP A 91 2.04 -12.75 -16.88
CA ASP A 91 2.61 -13.85 -17.67
C ASP A 91 4.08 -13.64 -18.11
N ASP A 92 4.67 -12.45 -17.90
CA ASP A 92 5.97 -12.08 -18.52
C ASP A 92 7.18 -11.99 -17.56
N ASP A 93 7.07 -12.34 -16.28
CA ASP A 93 8.21 -12.21 -15.35
C ASP A 93 8.54 -13.48 -14.56
N ASP A 94 9.01 -14.49 -15.29
CA ASP A 94 9.87 -15.57 -14.78
C ASP A 94 11.36 -15.20 -14.90
N THR A 95 11.70 -13.90 -14.79
CA THR A 95 13.08 -13.49 -14.56
C THR A 95 13.23 -13.00 -13.13
N ILE A 96 13.74 -13.89 -12.28
CA ILE A 96 14.42 -13.49 -11.05
C ILE A 96 15.59 -12.61 -11.50
N GLN A 97 15.36 -11.31 -11.65
CA GLN A 97 16.41 -10.34 -11.42
C GLN A 97 16.77 -10.47 -9.96
N THR A 98 17.78 -11.30 -9.70
CA THR A 98 18.68 -11.09 -8.58
C THR A 98 19.20 -9.66 -8.74
N VAL A 99 18.48 -8.70 -8.16
CA VAL A 99 19.02 -7.38 -7.93
C VAL A 99 20.03 -7.56 -6.81
N THR A 100 21.22 -8.05 -7.17
CA THR A 100 22.47 -7.71 -6.50
C THR A 100 22.63 -6.21 -6.65
N CYS A 101 21.90 -5.46 -5.82
CA CYS A 101 22.18 -4.06 -5.61
C CYS A 101 23.46 -3.99 -4.79
N GLU A 102 24.61 -4.00 -5.47
CA GLU A 102 25.75 -3.25 -4.99
C GLU A 102 25.35 -1.77 -4.92
N LEU A 103 24.68 -1.36 -3.83
CA LEU A 103 24.44 0.05 -3.53
C LEU A 103 25.72 0.67 -2.96
N SER A 104 26.74 0.78 -3.82
CA SER A 104 27.75 1.84 -3.70
C SER A 104 27.20 3.09 -4.38
N ALA A 105 26.12 3.65 -3.84
CA ALA A 105 25.60 4.95 -4.24
C ALA A 105 25.41 5.77 -2.96
N LYS A 106 26.33 6.70 -2.71
CA LYS A 106 26.20 7.71 -1.66
C LYS A 106 24.84 8.41 -1.82
N PRO A 107 23.92 8.31 -0.86
CA PRO A 107 22.66 9.04 -0.93
C PRO A 107 22.98 10.54 -0.84
N ARG A 108 22.45 11.31 -1.79
CA ARG A 108 22.49 12.77 -1.76
C ARG A 108 21.77 13.22 -0.48
N GLN A 109 22.55 13.66 0.49
CA GLN A 109 22.09 14.09 1.80
C GLN A 109 21.09 15.24 1.63
N THR A 110 19.80 14.95 1.79
CA THR A 110 18.79 15.97 2.04
C THR A 110 19.03 16.51 3.44
N LEU A 111 19.01 17.83 3.59
CA LEU A 111 19.40 18.58 4.80
C LEU A 111 18.58 18.26 6.08
N PHE A 112 17.59 17.37 6.00
CA PHE A 112 16.77 16.91 7.13
C PHE A 112 17.27 15.61 7.77
N ALA A 113 18.37 15.02 7.30
CA ALA A 113 18.92 13.73 7.75
C ALA A 113 19.59 13.73 9.14
N SER A 114 19.47 14.81 9.93
CA SER A 114 20.28 15.02 11.14
C SER A 114 19.69 14.40 12.43
N LEU A 115 18.45 13.90 12.42
CA LEU A 115 17.77 13.56 13.68
C LEU A 115 17.52 12.06 13.92
N LEU A 116 17.79 11.17 12.96
CA LEU A 116 17.56 9.72 13.12
C LEU A 116 18.64 8.86 12.45
N VAL A 117 18.80 7.65 12.99
CA VAL A 117 19.78 6.62 12.60
C VAL A 117 19.67 6.27 11.10
N PRO A 118 20.78 6.23 10.32
CA PRO A 118 20.76 6.03 8.85
C PRO A 118 19.94 4.83 8.37
N GLN A 119 19.92 3.76 9.18
CA GLN A 119 19.21 2.52 8.92
C GLN A 119 17.69 2.68 8.90
N THR A 120 17.14 3.55 9.75
CA THR A 120 15.69 3.83 9.80
C THR A 120 15.25 4.59 8.55
N TYR A 121 16.08 5.53 8.08
CA TYR A 121 15.80 6.26 6.84
C TYR A 121 15.83 5.34 5.63
N HIS A 122 16.77 4.39 5.59
CA HIS A 122 16.82 3.41 4.51
C HIS A 122 15.53 2.59 4.41
N VAL A 123 15.02 2.06 5.52
CA VAL A 123 13.74 1.33 5.53
C VAL A 123 12.61 2.24 5.06
N ALA A 124 12.49 3.45 5.64
CA ALA A 124 11.44 4.39 5.25
C ALA A 124 11.49 4.77 3.76
N ALA A 125 12.69 5.00 3.22
CA ALA A 125 12.89 5.34 1.81
C ALA A 125 12.47 4.19 0.89
N VAL A 126 12.80 2.95 1.24
CA VAL A 126 12.36 1.77 0.48
C VAL A 126 10.85 1.57 0.59
N THR A 127 10.25 1.75 1.78
CA THR A 127 8.78 1.72 1.94
C THR A 127 8.10 2.76 1.04
N ILE A 128 8.61 3.99 0.99
CA ILE A 128 8.06 5.04 0.13
C ILE A 128 8.24 4.70 -1.36
N ALA A 129 9.39 4.17 -1.74
CA ALA A 129 9.68 3.79 -3.11
C ALA A 129 8.80 2.63 -3.59
N ASN A 130 8.49 1.67 -2.71
CA ASN A 130 7.62 0.54 -3.03
C ASN A 130 6.14 0.91 -3.00
N GLY A 131 5.71 1.67 -1.98
CA GLY A 131 4.30 2.05 -1.80
C GLY A 131 3.82 3.20 -2.69
N GLY A 132 4.31 3.29 -3.94
CA GLY A 132 3.79 4.23 -4.92
C GLY A 132 2.41 3.83 -5.43
N ASP A 133 2.18 2.54 -5.62
CA ASP A 133 0.88 1.97 -5.97
C ASP A 133 -0.15 2.10 -4.83
N ASN A 134 0.28 2.01 -3.57
CA ASN A 134 -0.52 2.35 -2.39
C ASN A 134 -1.18 3.72 -2.56
N ILE A 135 -0.43 4.74 -3.00
CA ILE A 135 -0.98 6.10 -3.20
C ILE A 135 -2.09 6.07 -4.26
N GLY A 136 -1.87 5.36 -5.37
CA GLY A 136 -2.84 5.23 -6.46
C GLY A 136 -4.17 4.60 -6.02
N ILE A 137 -4.16 3.76 -4.99
CA ILE A 137 -5.36 3.12 -4.44
C ILE A 137 -5.96 3.90 -3.27
N TYR A 138 -5.14 4.50 -2.42
CA TYR A 138 -5.61 5.23 -1.24
C TYR A 138 -6.23 6.58 -1.59
N VAL A 139 -5.74 7.28 -2.62
CA VAL A 139 -6.35 8.53 -3.11
C VAL A 139 -7.83 8.37 -3.48
N PRO A 140 -8.23 7.44 -4.38
CA PRO A 140 -9.64 7.19 -4.69
C PRO A 140 -10.46 6.74 -3.48
N LEU A 141 -9.86 5.91 -2.63
CA LEU A 141 -10.52 5.42 -1.41
C LEU A 141 -10.82 6.55 -0.42
N PHE A 142 -9.86 7.44 -0.21
CA PHE A 142 -10.00 8.57 0.71
C PHE A 142 -10.97 9.62 0.15
N ALA A 143 -10.98 9.83 -1.16
CA ALA A 143 -11.95 10.72 -1.82
C ALA A 143 -13.41 10.25 -1.64
N SER A 144 -13.64 8.93 -1.56
CA SER A 144 -14.97 8.30 -1.46
C SER A 144 -15.41 7.98 -0.02
N THR A 145 -14.76 8.58 0.99
CA THR A 145 -15.05 8.28 2.39
C THR A 145 -15.34 9.55 3.19
N SER A 146 -16.25 9.45 4.16
CA SER A 146 -16.52 10.50 5.15
C SER A 146 -15.33 10.74 6.08
N LEU A 147 -15.35 11.83 6.87
CA LEU A 147 -14.31 12.07 7.89
C LEU A 147 -14.23 10.93 8.92
N THR A 148 -15.38 10.43 9.38
CA THR A 148 -15.43 9.32 10.35
C THR A 148 -14.86 8.05 9.75
N GLY A 149 -15.26 7.69 8.52
CA GLY A 149 -14.72 6.53 7.82
C GLY A 149 -13.22 6.66 7.55
N LEU A 150 -12.74 7.84 7.20
CA LEU A 150 -11.30 8.10 7.01
C LEU A 150 -10.53 7.83 8.30
N LEU A 151 -10.97 8.36 9.44
CA LEU A 151 -10.31 8.13 10.73
C LEU A 151 -10.26 6.63 11.10
N ILE A 152 -11.31 5.88 10.78
CA ILE A 152 -11.34 4.42 10.96
C ILE A 152 -10.31 3.76 10.05
N ILE A 153 -10.28 4.11 8.76
CA ILE A 153 -9.33 3.54 7.78
C ILE A 153 -7.87 3.85 8.20
N LEU A 154 -7.57 5.09 8.61
CA LEU A 154 -6.24 5.47 9.09
C LEU A 154 -5.84 4.67 10.34
N SER A 155 -6.78 4.46 11.26
CA SER A 155 -6.54 3.63 12.45
C SER A 155 -6.26 2.17 12.07
N VAL A 156 -7.03 1.61 11.12
CA VAL A 156 -6.79 0.27 10.57
C VAL A 156 -5.41 0.18 9.95
N PHE A 157 -5.02 1.15 9.12
CA PHE A 157 -3.72 1.17 8.47
C PHE A 157 -2.57 1.14 9.48
N LEU A 158 -2.62 1.97 10.52
CA LEU A 158 -1.58 2.00 11.56
C LEU A 158 -1.47 0.69 12.34
N VAL A 159 -2.60 0.02 12.61
CA VAL A 159 -2.62 -1.31 13.24
C VAL A 159 -2.10 -2.39 12.28
N MET A 160 -2.49 -2.32 11.01
CA MET A 160 -2.06 -3.27 9.99
C MET A 160 -0.56 -3.17 9.70
N VAL A 161 0.06 -1.98 9.78
CA VAL A 161 1.53 -1.85 9.70
C VAL A 161 2.23 -2.70 10.76
N ALA A 162 1.78 -2.65 12.02
CA ALA A 162 2.35 -3.50 13.08
C ALA A 162 2.12 -4.99 12.80
N LEU A 163 0.92 -5.36 12.33
CA LEU A 163 0.61 -6.74 11.97
C LEU A 163 1.51 -7.22 10.82
N TRP A 164 1.70 -6.41 9.78
CA TRP A 164 2.58 -6.72 8.65
C TRP A 164 4.02 -6.90 9.09
N CYS A 165 4.52 -6.05 9.97
CA CYS A 165 5.85 -6.24 10.56
C CYS A 165 5.96 -7.55 11.33
N ALA A 166 4.93 -7.95 12.09
CA ALA A 166 4.92 -9.23 12.79
C ALA A 166 4.88 -10.43 11.82
N VAL A 167 4.07 -10.36 10.78
CA VAL A 167 3.96 -11.38 9.72
C VAL A 167 5.28 -11.53 8.96
N ALA A 168 5.88 -10.43 8.52
CA ALA A 168 7.17 -10.45 7.85
C ALA A 168 8.31 -10.94 8.74
N TYR A 169 8.30 -10.59 10.03
CA TYR A 169 9.25 -11.15 11.01
C TYR A 169 9.10 -12.66 11.19
N TYR A 170 7.86 -13.16 11.15
CA TYR A 170 7.60 -14.60 11.18
C TYR A 170 8.13 -15.27 9.90
N PHE A 171 7.84 -14.71 8.73
CA PHE A 171 8.31 -15.26 7.45
C PHE A 171 9.82 -15.15 7.26
N SER A 172 10.50 -14.19 7.89
CA SER A 172 11.97 -14.09 7.81
C SER A 172 12.67 -15.29 8.46
N ARG A 173 11.95 -16.07 9.28
CA ARG A 173 12.39 -17.33 9.88
C ARG A 173 11.93 -18.57 9.09
N HIS A 174 11.02 -18.40 8.13
CA HIS A 174 10.41 -19.44 7.32
C HIS A 174 10.41 -19.08 5.82
N PRO A 175 11.59 -18.95 5.18
CA PRO A 175 11.71 -18.43 3.81
C PRO A 175 11.00 -19.29 2.75
N ALA A 176 10.74 -20.57 3.04
CA ALA A 176 10.02 -21.48 2.14
C ALA A 176 8.57 -21.04 1.82
N ILE A 177 7.97 -20.16 2.64
CA ILE A 177 6.58 -19.70 2.46
C ILE A 177 6.51 -18.54 1.45
N MET A 178 7.59 -17.79 1.26
CA MET A 178 7.59 -16.58 0.45
C MET A 178 7.19 -16.79 -1.02
N PRO A 179 7.71 -17.82 -1.74
CA PRO A 179 7.31 -18.07 -3.12
C PRO A 179 5.82 -18.44 -3.26
N ILE A 180 5.25 -19.07 -2.23
CA ILE A 180 3.84 -19.43 -2.20
C ILE A 180 3.01 -18.16 -2.02
N LEU A 181 3.40 -17.32 -1.05
CA LEU A 181 2.71 -16.06 -0.77
C LEU A 181 2.70 -15.13 -1.98
N THR A 182 3.82 -14.95 -2.66
CA THR A 182 3.91 -14.11 -3.86
C THR A 182 3.05 -14.66 -5.00
N ARG A 183 3.08 -15.98 -5.23
CA ARG A 183 2.27 -16.61 -6.28
C ARG A 183 0.77 -16.41 -6.05
N TYR A 184 0.28 -16.64 -4.83
CA TYR A 184 -1.13 -16.41 -4.51
C TYR A 184 -1.47 -14.92 -4.54
N GLY A 185 -0.55 -14.07 -4.10
CA GLY A 185 -0.74 -12.62 -4.12
C GLY A 185 -0.93 -12.05 -5.51
N ASN A 186 -0.06 -12.43 -6.45
CA ASN A 186 -0.15 -12.00 -7.85
C ASN A 186 -1.46 -12.42 -8.51
N VAL A 187 -2.07 -13.53 -8.06
CA VAL A 187 -3.38 -13.97 -8.55
C VAL A 187 -4.53 -13.23 -7.84
N ILE A 188 -4.48 -13.06 -6.51
CA ILE A 188 -5.61 -12.54 -5.73
C ILE A 188 -5.72 -11.02 -5.80
N VAL A 189 -4.60 -10.30 -5.69
CA VAL A 189 -4.58 -8.82 -5.60
C VAL A 189 -5.28 -8.14 -6.77
N PRO A 190 -5.03 -8.52 -8.04
CA PRO A 190 -5.72 -7.93 -9.19
C PRO A 190 -7.25 -7.93 -9.06
N HIS A 191 -7.80 -9.07 -8.62
CA HIS A 191 -9.24 -9.26 -8.48
C HIS A 191 -9.81 -8.41 -7.34
N VAL A 192 -9.06 -8.29 -6.23
CA VAL A 192 -9.45 -7.45 -5.10
C VAL A 192 -9.45 -5.98 -5.48
N LEU A 193 -8.45 -5.50 -6.24
CA LEU A 193 -8.36 -4.12 -6.71
C LEU A 193 -9.48 -3.76 -7.69
N ILE A 194 -9.79 -4.66 -8.63
CA ILE A 194 -10.94 -4.50 -9.53
C ILE A 194 -12.24 -4.42 -8.73
N GLY A 195 -12.43 -5.31 -7.76
CA GLY A 195 -13.60 -5.31 -6.88
C GLY A 195 -13.73 -4.00 -6.08
N LEU A 196 -12.63 -3.50 -5.52
CA LEU A 196 -12.58 -2.23 -4.79
C LEU A 196 -12.94 -1.05 -5.70
N GLY A 197 -12.38 -0.99 -6.90
CA GLY A 197 -12.67 0.09 -7.85
C GLY A 197 -14.11 0.08 -8.35
N LEU A 198 -14.67 -1.10 -8.63
CA LEU A 198 -16.09 -1.25 -8.95
C LEU A 198 -16.98 -0.83 -7.79
N PHE A 199 -16.60 -1.17 -6.56
CA PHE A 199 -17.32 -0.73 -5.37
C PHE A 199 -17.35 0.80 -5.25
N ILE A 200 -16.21 1.48 -5.45
CA ILE A 200 -16.14 2.95 -5.44
C ILE A 200 -17.02 3.57 -6.54
N LEU A 201 -17.01 3.01 -7.76
CA LEU A 201 -17.86 3.48 -8.87
C LEU A 201 -19.35 3.39 -8.56
N ILE A 202 -19.79 2.26 -7.99
CA ILE A 202 -21.21 2.00 -7.68
C ILE A 202 -21.66 2.84 -6.48
N GLU A 203 -20.84 2.90 -5.41
CA GLU A 203 -21.18 3.64 -4.19
C GLU A 203 -21.36 5.14 -4.46
N ASN A 204 -20.60 5.70 -5.41
CA ASN A 204 -20.64 7.14 -5.73
C ASN A 204 -21.51 7.49 -6.95
N GLY A 205 -22.28 6.54 -7.48
CA GLY A 205 -23.28 6.83 -8.52
C GLY A 205 -22.72 7.21 -9.89
N SER A 206 -21.41 7.06 -10.15
CA SER A 206 -20.77 7.52 -11.39
C SER A 206 -21.33 6.91 -12.68
N TYR A 207 -22.01 5.78 -12.58
CA TYR A 207 -22.73 5.20 -13.72
C TYR A 207 -23.82 6.14 -14.28
N SER A 208 -24.35 7.07 -13.48
CA SER A 208 -25.32 8.06 -13.95
C SER A 208 -24.72 9.14 -14.87
N LEU A 209 -23.39 9.26 -14.94
CA LEU A 209 -22.70 10.18 -15.85
C LEU A 209 -22.44 9.59 -17.23
N LEU A 210 -22.59 8.27 -17.41
CA LEU A 210 -22.57 7.63 -18.73
C LEU A 210 -23.96 7.84 -19.37
N PRO A 211 -24.12 8.78 -20.32
CA PRO A 211 -25.41 8.99 -20.96
C PRO A 211 -25.61 7.83 -21.94
N GLY A 212 -26.40 6.81 -21.57
CA GLY A 212 -26.71 5.71 -22.49
C GLY A 212 -27.00 4.33 -21.89
N LEU A 213 -27.12 4.19 -20.57
CA LEU A 213 -27.68 2.99 -19.91
C LEU A 213 -28.94 3.35 -19.13
#